data_AF-A0A7D6ZKB4-F1
#
_entry.id   AF-A0A7D6ZKB4-F1
#
_cell.length_a   1.000
_cell.length_b   1.000
_cell.length_c   1.000
_cell.angle_alpha   90.00
_cell.angle_beta   90.00
_cell.angle_gamma   90.00
#
_symmetry.space_group_name_H-M   'P 1'
#
loop_
_entity.id
_entity.type
_entity.pdbx_description
1 polymer ?
#
loop_
_entity_poly.entity_id
_entity_poly.type
_entity_poly.pdbx_seq_one_letter_code
_entity_poly.pdbx_strand_id
1 'polypeptide(L)'
;MSQQWIPLAYDPNRRWPMSRVVVLIGIALTLLGTRAPLFTTQGGRFSYDLQDLKDKGAPGVVLLTIGLVVIAALALAVERVQIPPVRLALLVLAVAETLGALVAVLSGYSMVLARLAAGSGWYLDSPKGEVEFRWGLMALVLGLALLIGGAVEWQRRGAAIAEAQAAHS
;
A
#
# COMPACT_ATOMS: atom_id res chain seq x y z
N MET A 1 -0.48 -54.27 19.18
CA MET A 1 0.28 -53.17 18.56
C MET A 1 -0.73 -52.20 17.95
N SER A 2 -1.14 -51.17 18.71
CA SER A 2 -2.10 -50.17 18.27
C SER A 2 -1.39 -49.11 17.43
N GLN A 3 -1.73 -49.05 16.14
CA GLN A 3 -1.38 -47.92 15.29
C GLN A 3 -2.12 -46.68 15.81
N GLN A 4 -1.45 -45.86 16.61
CA GLN A 4 -1.87 -44.49 16.88
C GLN A 4 -1.66 -43.69 15.59
N TRP A 5 -2.69 -43.70 14.75
CA TRP A 5 -2.83 -42.71 13.70
C TRP A 5 -2.99 -41.36 14.42
N ILE A 6 -1.94 -40.54 14.43
CA ILE A 6 -2.05 -39.12 14.71
C ILE A 6 -2.95 -38.58 13.60
N PRO A 7 -4.20 -38.16 13.86
CA PRO A 7 -4.89 -37.40 12.84
C PRO A 7 -4.07 -36.13 12.67
N LEU A 8 -3.45 -35.98 11.50
CA LEU A 8 -3.15 -34.67 10.95
C LEU A 8 -4.51 -33.96 10.90
N ALA A 9 -4.85 -33.29 11.99
CA ALA A 9 -6.06 -32.52 12.11
C ALA A 9 -5.98 -31.46 11.02
N TYR A 10 -6.63 -31.76 9.90
CA TYR A 10 -7.06 -30.77 8.95
C TYR A 10 -8.04 -29.90 9.73
N ASP A 11 -7.51 -28.86 10.38
CA ASP A 11 -8.32 -27.86 11.04
C ASP A 11 -8.89 -26.96 9.93
N PRO A 12 -10.18 -27.09 9.57
CA PRO A 12 -10.81 -26.20 8.59
C PRO A 12 -10.83 -24.74 9.06
N ASN A 13 -10.53 -24.47 10.34
CA ASN A 13 -10.33 -23.13 10.90
C ASN A 13 -8.87 -22.67 10.92
N ARG A 14 -7.91 -23.45 10.39
CA ARG A 14 -6.58 -22.96 10.00
C ARG A 14 -6.70 -22.10 8.74
N ARG A 15 -7.61 -21.11 8.78
CA ARG A 15 -7.61 -19.98 7.87
C ARG A 15 -6.23 -19.37 8.05
N TRP A 16 -5.37 -19.57 7.07
CA TRP A 16 -4.13 -18.82 6.91
C TRP A 16 -4.42 -17.36 7.25
N PRO A 17 -3.48 -16.62 7.85
CA PRO A 17 -3.69 -15.22 8.18
C PRO A 17 -3.85 -14.41 6.88
N MET A 18 -5.01 -14.52 6.22
CA MET A 18 -5.31 -13.97 4.91
C MET A 18 -5.18 -12.45 4.96
N SER A 19 -5.56 -11.82 6.08
CA SER A 19 -5.33 -10.40 6.32
C SER A 19 -3.85 -10.04 6.25
N ARG A 20 -2.95 -10.84 6.83
CA ARG A 20 -1.49 -10.64 6.74
C ARG A 20 -1.00 -10.80 5.31
N VAL A 21 -1.39 -11.87 4.64
CA VAL A 21 -0.98 -12.13 3.25
C VAL A 21 -1.44 -10.97 2.36
N VAL A 22 -2.67 -10.50 2.54
CA VAL A 22 -3.23 -9.34 1.84
C VAL A 22 -2.44 -8.06 2.14
N VAL A 23 -2.09 -7.79 3.41
CA VAL A 23 -1.24 -6.64 3.77
C VAL A 23 0.13 -6.75 3.12
N LEU A 24 0.79 -7.91 3.18
CA LEU A 24 2.12 -8.11 2.58
C LEU A 24 2.10 -7.98 1.06
N ILE A 25 1.08 -8.51 0.39
CA ILE A 25 0.85 -8.31 -1.05
C ILE A 25 0.61 -6.82 -1.33
N GLY A 26 -0.19 -6.15 -0.49
CA GLY A 26 -0.41 -4.71 -0.55
C GLY A 26 0.91 -3.94 -0.51
N ILE A 27 1.76 -4.20 0.49
CA ILE A 27 3.09 -3.61 0.64
C ILE A 27 3.94 -3.86 -0.62
N ALA A 28 3.99 -5.10 -1.10
CA ALA A 28 4.78 -5.46 -2.28
C ALA A 28 4.30 -4.70 -3.53
N LEU A 29 3.00 -4.59 -3.74
CA LEU A 29 2.40 -3.84 -4.84
C LEU A 29 2.63 -2.33 -4.71
N THR A 30 2.53 -1.78 -3.49
CA THR A 30 2.84 -0.36 -3.26
C THR A 30 4.31 -0.07 -3.56
N LEU A 31 5.24 -0.93 -3.10
CA LEU A 31 6.68 -0.80 -3.40
C LEU A 31 6.97 -0.96 -4.90
N LEU A 32 6.27 -1.87 -5.59
CA LEU A 32 6.37 -1.99 -7.04
C LEU A 32 5.87 -0.71 -7.71
N GLY A 33 4.73 -0.17 -7.27
CA GLY A 33 4.15 1.07 -7.77
C GLY A 33 5.02 2.30 -7.54
N THR A 34 5.81 2.37 -6.45
CA THR A 34 6.73 3.49 -6.22
C THR A 34 7.93 3.51 -7.17
N ARG A 35 8.33 2.35 -7.71
CA ARG A 35 9.46 2.19 -8.64
C ARG A 35 9.05 2.02 -10.09
N ALA A 36 7.76 1.75 -10.34
CA ALA A 36 7.23 1.61 -11.68
C ALA A 36 6.81 2.97 -12.22
N PRO A 37 6.85 3.16 -13.56
CA PRO A 37 6.30 4.37 -14.18
C PRO A 37 4.85 4.57 -13.77
N LEU A 38 4.53 5.73 -13.20
CA LEU A 38 3.17 6.09 -12.78
C LEU A 38 2.41 6.74 -13.93
N PHE A 39 3.08 7.64 -14.64
CA PHE A 39 2.56 8.27 -15.84
C PHE A 39 3.69 8.65 -16.78
N THR A 40 3.32 8.87 -18.05
CA THR A 40 4.23 9.39 -19.07
C THR A 40 3.67 10.64 -19.72
N THR A 41 4.56 11.50 -20.22
CA THR A 41 4.19 12.71 -20.94
C THR A 41 4.86 12.75 -22.31
N GLN A 42 4.37 13.62 -23.20
CA GLN A 42 4.87 13.77 -24.57
C GLN A 42 4.82 12.48 -25.41
N GLY A 43 3.68 11.78 -25.37
CA GLY A 43 3.48 10.53 -26.12
C GLY A 43 4.46 9.42 -25.72
N GLY A 44 4.75 9.30 -24.41
CA GLY A 44 5.62 8.26 -23.87
C GLY A 44 7.11 8.62 -23.77
N ARG A 45 7.53 9.80 -24.21
CA ARG A 45 8.97 10.19 -24.21
C ARG A 45 9.56 10.34 -22.82
N PHE A 46 8.77 10.85 -21.86
CA PHE A 46 9.21 11.02 -20.48
C PHE A 46 8.33 10.18 -19.56
N SER A 47 8.94 9.28 -18.80
CA SER A 47 8.29 8.51 -17.73
C SER A 47 8.62 9.11 -16.37
N TYR A 48 7.65 9.09 -15.47
CA TYR A 48 7.81 9.53 -14.10
C TYR A 48 7.36 8.44 -13.13
N ASP A 49 8.28 7.96 -12.31
CA ASP A 49 7.97 7.19 -11.12
C ASP A 49 7.90 8.09 -9.86
N LEU A 50 7.57 7.54 -8.69
CA LEU A 50 7.45 8.34 -7.46
C LEU A 50 8.80 8.95 -7.04
N GLN A 51 9.90 8.33 -7.45
CA GLN A 51 11.26 8.72 -7.08
C GLN A 51 11.80 9.84 -7.96
N ASP A 52 11.47 9.83 -9.25
CA ASP A 52 11.65 10.96 -10.15
C ASP A 52 10.87 12.17 -9.65
N LEU A 53 9.65 11.95 -9.14
CA LEU A 53 8.83 13.02 -8.56
C LEU A 53 9.46 13.58 -7.29
N LYS A 54 10.07 12.76 -6.44
CA LYS A 54 10.84 13.20 -5.27
C LYS A 54 11.98 14.14 -5.69
N ASP A 55 12.76 13.77 -6.71
CA ASP A 55 13.85 14.61 -7.22
C ASP A 55 13.34 15.92 -7.85
N LYS A 56 12.05 15.96 -8.23
CA LYS A 56 11.35 17.16 -8.70
C LYS A 56 10.67 17.98 -7.60
N GLY A 57 10.73 17.54 -6.34
CA GLY A 57 10.21 18.24 -5.17
C GLY A 57 8.92 17.66 -4.58
N ALA A 58 8.48 16.46 -4.99
CA ALA A 58 7.34 15.80 -4.37
C ALA A 58 7.66 15.46 -2.90
N PRO A 59 6.84 15.90 -1.94
CA PRO A 59 7.13 15.72 -0.53
C PRO A 59 6.90 14.26 -0.09
N GLY A 60 7.60 13.86 0.98
CA GLY A 60 7.24 12.68 1.76
C GLY A 60 7.55 11.31 1.14
N VAL A 61 8.10 11.22 -0.07
CA VAL A 61 8.37 9.92 -0.74
C VAL A 61 9.30 8.99 0.06
N VAL A 62 10.34 9.56 0.70
CA VAL A 62 11.23 8.79 1.58
C VAL A 62 10.48 8.31 2.82
N LEU A 63 9.62 9.16 3.39
CA LEU A 63 8.83 8.83 4.56
C LEU A 63 7.82 7.70 4.27
N LEU A 64 7.23 7.69 3.07
CA LEU A 64 6.37 6.61 2.60
C LEU A 64 7.12 5.26 2.56
N THR A 65 8.32 5.26 1.97
CA THR A 65 9.14 4.04 1.91
C THR A 65 9.47 3.52 3.31
N ILE A 66 9.82 4.42 4.24
CA ILE A 66 10.08 4.06 5.64
C ILE A 66 8.79 3.55 6.31
N GLY A 67 7.65 4.20 6.09
CA GLY A 67 6.34 3.81 6.59
C GLY A 67 5.97 2.39 6.19
N LEU A 68 6.13 2.04 4.91
CA LEU A 68 5.91 0.68 4.40
C LEU A 68 6.81 -0.37 5.07
N VAL A 69 8.08 -0.04 5.31
CA VAL A 69 9.00 -0.94 6.04
C VAL A 69 8.56 -1.14 7.48
N VAL A 70 8.11 -0.09 8.16
CA VAL A 70 7.56 -0.18 9.53
C VAL A 70 6.29 -1.03 9.52
N ILE A 71 5.36 -0.80 8.59
CA ILE A 71 4.13 -1.61 8.47
C ILE A 71 4.47 -3.08 8.19
N ALA A 72 5.47 -3.36 7.35
CA ALA A 72 5.94 -4.73 7.10
C ALA A 72 6.49 -5.37 8.37
N ALA A 73 7.35 -4.66 9.11
CA ALA A 73 7.89 -5.16 10.37
C ALA A 73 6.79 -5.45 11.40
N LEU A 74 5.80 -4.57 11.52
CA LEU A 74 4.64 -4.78 12.39
C LEU A 74 3.80 -5.98 11.92
N ALA A 75 3.53 -6.10 10.61
CA ALA A 75 2.78 -7.21 10.05
C ALA A 75 3.47 -8.57 10.27
N LEU A 76 4.80 -8.60 10.32
CA LEU A 76 5.59 -9.81 10.60
C LEU A 76 5.71 -10.08 12.11
N ALA A 77 5.87 -9.06 12.95
CA ALA A 77 6.12 -9.21 14.38
C ALA A 77 4.87 -9.59 15.19
N VAL A 78 3.68 -9.12 14.79
CA VAL A 78 2.42 -9.29 15.54
C VAL A 78 1.92 -10.74 15.56
N GLU A 79 2.46 -11.62 14.71
CA GLU A 79 2.09 -13.04 14.71
C GLU A 79 2.41 -13.74 16.04
N ARG A 80 3.33 -13.17 16.83
CA ARG A 80 3.69 -13.71 18.15
C ARG A 80 2.88 -13.10 19.30
N VAL A 81 2.31 -11.91 19.12
CA VAL A 81 1.62 -11.22 20.22
C VAL A 81 0.42 -10.42 19.69
N GLN A 82 -0.79 -10.87 20.04
CA GLN A 82 -2.06 -10.25 19.66
C GLN A 82 -2.37 -8.97 20.46
N ILE A 83 -1.45 -7.99 20.45
CA ILE A 83 -1.53 -6.79 21.27
C ILE A 83 -2.47 -5.74 20.63
N PRO A 84 -3.56 -5.30 21.29
CA PRO A 84 -4.51 -4.33 20.75
C PRO A 84 -3.91 -3.01 20.23
N PRO A 85 -2.99 -2.30 20.95
CA PRO A 85 -2.42 -1.05 20.44
C PRO A 85 -1.60 -1.22 19.16
N VAL A 86 -1.00 -2.40 18.93
CA VAL A 86 -0.21 -2.63 17.71
C VAL A 86 -1.12 -2.75 16.48
N ARG A 87 -2.31 -3.34 16.63
CA ARG A 87 -3.29 -3.43 15.55
C ARG A 87 -3.82 -2.05 15.17
N LEU A 88 -4.10 -1.21 16.17
CA LEU A 88 -4.52 0.18 15.95
C LEU A 88 -3.39 0.99 15.29
N ALA A 89 -2.14 0.84 15.74
CA ALA A 89 -0.99 1.48 15.11
C ALA A 89 -0.83 1.10 13.63
N LEU A 90 -1.02 -0.18 13.29
CA LEU A 90 -0.95 -0.66 11.91
C LEU A 90 -2.04 -0.03 11.03
N LEU A 91 -3.28 0.09 11.53
CA LEU A 91 -4.36 0.76 10.82
C LEU A 91 -4.08 2.26 10.61
N VAL A 92 -3.63 2.95 11.66
CA VAL A 92 -3.29 4.38 11.59
C VAL A 92 -2.16 4.62 10.59
N LEU A 93 -1.10 3.80 10.65
CA LEU A 93 0.00 3.87 9.70
C LEU A 93 -0.47 3.58 8.28
N ALA A 94 -1.32 2.58 8.07
CA ALA A 94 -1.88 2.27 6.75
C ALA A 94 -2.68 3.42 6.13
N VAL A 95 -3.49 4.10 6.94
CA VAL A 95 -4.24 5.28 6.51
C VAL A 95 -3.30 6.46 6.23
N ALA A 96 -2.35 6.73 7.12
CA ALA A 96 -1.37 7.81 6.95
C ALA A 96 -0.52 7.60 5.68
N GLU A 97 -0.09 6.38 5.42
CA GLU A 97 0.67 5.97 4.24
C GLU A 97 -0.14 6.22 2.96
N THR A 98 -1.43 5.84 2.97
CA THR A 98 -2.32 6.05 1.82
C THR A 98 -2.53 7.54 1.53
N LEU A 99 -2.77 8.34 2.57
CA LEU A 99 -2.91 9.79 2.43
C LEU A 99 -1.62 10.44 1.94
N GLY A 100 -0.47 10.04 2.49
CA GLY A 100 0.83 10.55 2.08
C GLY A 100 1.14 10.18 0.62
N ALA A 101 0.84 8.96 0.18
CA ALA A 101 0.99 8.54 -1.20
C ALA A 101 0.10 9.36 -2.14
N LEU A 102 -1.15 9.60 -1.75
CA LEU A 102 -2.07 10.45 -2.52
C LEU A 102 -1.52 11.88 -2.66
N VAL A 103 -1.05 12.48 -1.56
CA VAL A 103 -0.45 13.82 -1.58
C VAL A 103 0.80 13.84 -2.47
N ALA A 104 1.68 12.85 -2.38
CA ALA A 104 2.89 12.76 -3.19
C ALA A 104 2.58 12.66 -4.69
N VAL A 105 1.64 11.79 -5.06
CA VAL A 105 1.20 11.63 -6.46
C VAL A 105 0.55 12.89 -7.00
N LEU A 106 -0.42 13.47 -6.27
CA LEU A 106 -1.11 14.69 -6.69
C LEU A 106 -0.15 15.89 -6.82
N SER A 107 0.75 16.05 -5.85
CA SER A 107 1.74 17.14 -5.87
C SER A 107 2.71 16.96 -7.03
N GLY A 108 3.25 15.76 -7.22
CA GLY A 108 4.17 15.46 -8.32
C GLY A 108 3.51 15.62 -9.70
N TYR A 109 2.27 15.15 -9.85
CA TYR A 109 1.49 15.35 -11.07
C TYR A 109 1.25 16.84 -11.37
N SER A 110 0.83 17.61 -10.35
CA SER A 110 0.58 19.05 -10.48
C SER A 110 1.84 19.82 -10.86
N MET A 111 3.00 19.47 -10.28
CA MET A 111 4.28 20.05 -10.64
C MET A 111 4.68 19.73 -12.08
N VAL A 112 4.48 18.49 -12.55
CA VAL A 112 4.76 18.11 -13.93
C VAL A 112 3.87 18.89 -14.89
N LEU A 113 2.57 18.97 -14.63
CA LEU A 113 1.64 19.78 -15.43
C LEU A 113 2.01 21.26 -15.46
N ALA A 114 2.33 21.86 -14.31
CA ALA A 114 2.73 23.26 -14.22
C ALA A 114 4.00 23.55 -15.04
N ARG A 115 5.00 22.65 -15.00
CA ARG A 115 6.22 22.79 -15.82
C ARG A 115 5.94 22.66 -17.31
N LEU A 116 5.03 21.77 -17.70
CA LEU A 116 4.63 21.60 -19.10
C LEU A 116 3.89 22.83 -19.63
N ALA A 117 2.99 23.40 -18.83
CA ALA A 117 2.28 24.64 -19.14
C ALA A 117 3.24 25.84 -19.23
N ALA A 118 4.22 25.96 -18.32
CA ALA A 118 5.19 27.04 -18.31
C ALA A 118 6.22 26.95 -19.45
N GLY A 119 6.60 25.73 -19.85
CA GLY A 119 7.63 25.49 -20.88
C GLY A 119 7.13 25.57 -22.32
N SER A 120 5.82 25.64 -22.56
CA SER A 120 5.28 25.72 -23.91
C SER A 120 3.97 26.49 -23.96
N GLY A 121 3.99 27.70 -24.54
CA GLY A 121 2.78 28.45 -24.91
C GLY A 121 1.87 27.72 -25.93
N TRP A 122 2.25 26.52 -26.35
CA TRP A 122 1.56 25.65 -27.32
C TRP A 122 0.93 24.40 -26.69
N TYR A 123 1.02 24.22 -25.36
CA TYR A 123 0.54 22.99 -24.70
C TYR A 123 -0.99 22.82 -24.74
N LEU A 124 -1.74 23.92 -24.86
CA LEU A 124 -3.20 23.87 -24.92
C LEU A 124 -3.74 23.36 -26.27
N ASP A 125 -2.94 23.40 -27.34
CA ASP A 125 -3.37 23.04 -28.71
C ASP A 125 -2.67 21.80 -29.29
N SER A 126 -1.71 21.20 -28.59
CA SER A 126 -0.94 20.07 -29.14
C SER A 126 -1.42 18.72 -28.59
N PRO A 127 -1.82 17.74 -29.43
CA PRO A 127 -2.17 16.38 -29.00
C PRO A 127 -0.98 15.60 -28.40
N LYS A 128 0.21 16.19 -28.39
CA LYS A 128 1.41 15.67 -27.69
C LYS A 128 1.46 16.10 -26.23
N GLY A 129 0.51 16.91 -25.76
CA GLY A 129 0.40 17.36 -24.38
C GLY A 129 -0.28 16.35 -23.43
N GLU A 130 -0.49 15.12 -23.87
CA GLU A 130 -1.24 14.12 -23.12
C GLU A 130 -0.41 13.52 -21.98
N VAL A 131 -1.07 13.31 -20.84
CA VAL A 131 -0.54 12.51 -19.74
C VAL A 131 -1.20 11.15 -19.77
N GLU A 132 -0.40 10.12 -20.05
CA GLU A 132 -0.86 8.73 -20.08
C GLU A 132 -0.56 8.06 -18.75
N PHE A 133 -1.60 7.54 -18.08
CA PHE A 133 -1.43 6.74 -16.88
C PHE A 133 -0.84 5.37 -17.21
N ARG A 134 0.09 4.91 -16.38
CA ARG A 134 0.80 3.64 -16.55
C ARG A 134 0.42 2.64 -15.47
N TRP A 135 0.77 1.38 -15.70
CA TRP A 135 0.44 0.27 -14.81
C TRP A 135 1.00 0.45 -13.39
N GLY A 136 2.09 1.22 -13.22
CA GLY A 136 2.65 1.51 -11.90
C GLY A 136 1.66 2.25 -10.99
N LEU A 137 0.85 3.14 -11.56
CA LEU A 137 -0.21 3.83 -10.81
C LEU A 137 -1.30 2.83 -10.37
N MET A 138 -1.68 1.90 -11.24
CA MET A 138 -2.64 0.85 -10.90
C MET A 138 -2.11 -0.06 -9.80
N ALA A 139 -0.84 -0.46 -9.88
CA ALA A 139 -0.17 -1.25 -8.84
C ALA A 139 -0.13 -0.51 -7.50
N LEU A 140 0.18 0.80 -7.51
CA LEU A 140 0.19 1.64 -6.33
C LEU A 140 -1.21 1.71 -5.67
N VAL A 141 -2.24 2.02 -6.46
CA VAL A 141 -3.64 2.12 -5.98
C VAL A 141 -4.12 0.79 -5.42
N LEU A 142 -3.90 -0.32 -6.13
CA LEU A 142 -4.26 -1.66 -5.66
C LEU A 142 -3.48 -2.04 -4.39
N GLY A 143 -2.19 -1.72 -4.33
CA GLY A 143 -1.36 -1.98 -3.15
C GLY A 143 -1.89 -1.27 -1.90
N LEU A 144 -2.21 0.02 -2.02
CA LEU A 144 -2.78 0.81 -0.93
C LEU A 144 -4.18 0.31 -0.51
N ALA A 145 -5.02 -0.07 -1.47
CA ALA A 145 -6.34 -0.63 -1.20
C ALA A 145 -6.26 -1.95 -0.44
N LEU A 146 -5.34 -2.84 -0.83
CA LEU A 146 -5.09 -4.11 -0.14
C LEU A 146 -4.49 -3.88 1.25
N LEU A 147 -3.60 -2.89 1.40
CA LEU A 147 -2.97 -2.54 2.66
C LEU A 147 -4.01 -2.06 3.69
N ILE A 148 -4.90 -1.13 3.32
CA ILE A 148 -6.01 -0.70 4.17
C ILE A 148 -7.00 -1.84 4.40
N GLY A 149 -7.43 -2.54 3.35
CA GLY A 149 -8.42 -3.61 3.45
C GLY A 149 -7.94 -4.74 4.37
N GLY A 150 -6.68 -5.12 4.25
CA GLY A 150 -6.03 -6.10 5.12
C GLY A 150 -5.89 -5.62 6.56
N ALA A 151 -5.56 -4.34 6.79
CA ALA A 151 -5.49 -3.73 8.11
C ALA A 151 -6.86 -3.70 8.82
N VAL A 152 -7.92 -3.31 8.10
CA VAL A 152 -9.29 -3.26 8.63
C VAL A 152 -9.81 -4.65 8.97
N GLU A 153 -9.62 -5.62 8.07
CA GLU A 153 -10.03 -7.01 8.30
C GLU A 153 -9.28 -7.60 9.50
N TRP A 154 -8.00 -7.26 9.67
CA TRP A 154 -7.25 -7.68 10.84
C TRP A 154 -7.83 -7.09 12.13
N GLN A 155 -8.18 -5.79 12.13
CA GLN A 155 -8.78 -5.14 13.29
C GLN A 155 -10.14 -5.76 13.65
N ARG A 156 -11.00 -6.05 12.67
CA ARG A 156 -12.29 -6.69 12.88
C ARG A 156 -12.16 -8.08 13.51
N ARG A 157 -11.26 -8.91 13.00
CA ARG A 157 -10.99 -10.24 13.59
C ARG A 157 -10.46 -10.12 15.00
N GLY A 158 -9.61 -9.13 15.24
CA GLY A 158 -9.06 -8.85 16.55
C GLY A 158 -10.11 -8.52 17.60
N ALA A 159 -11.11 -7.72 17.23
CA ALA A 159 -12.24 -7.36 18.10
C ALA A 159 -13.14 -8.57 18.39
N ALA A 160 -13.48 -9.36 17.37
CA ALA A 160 -14.32 -10.54 17.54
C ALA A 160 -13.71 -11.59 18.49
N ILE A 161 -12.38 -11.76 18.45
CA ILE A 161 -11.67 -12.67 19.38
C ILE A 161 -11.74 -12.14 20.82
N ALA A 162 -11.57 -10.83 21.02
CA ALA A 162 -11.64 -10.22 22.34
C ALA A 162 -13.05 -10.31 22.95
N GLU A 163 -14.10 -10.09 22.14
CA GLU A 163 -15.49 -10.26 22.57
C GLU A 163 -15.80 -11.71 22.95
N ALA A 164 -15.34 -12.68 22.16
CA ALA A 164 -15.51 -14.10 22.46
C ALA A 164 -14.82 -14.51 23.76
N GLN A 165 -13.63 -13.96 24.06
CA GLN A 165 -12.93 -14.21 25.32
C GLN A 165 -13.66 -13.60 26.52
N ALA A 166 -14.19 -12.38 26.38
CA ALA A 166 -14.95 -11.72 27.43
C ALA A 166 -16.30 -12.40 27.74
N ALA A 167 -16.90 -13.10 26.76
CA ALA A 167 -18.15 -13.85 26.97
C ALA A 167 -17.95 -15.16 27.76
N HIS A 168 -16.72 -15.66 27.89
CA HIS A 168 -16.38 -16.90 28.58
C HIS A 168 -15.69 -16.69 29.94
N SER A 169 -15.51 -15.43 30.36
CA SER A 169 -14.97 -15.03 31.66
C SER A 169 -16.07 -14.52 32.58
#